data_AF-A0A850LXS6-F1
#
_entry.id   AF-A0A850LXS6-F1
#
_cell.length_a   1.000
_cell.length_b   1.000
_cell.length_c   1.000
_cell.angle_alpha   90.00
_cell.angle_beta   90.00
_cell.angle_gamma   90.00
#
_symmetry.space_group_name_H-M   'P 1'
#
loop_
_entity.id
_entity.type
_entity.pdbx_description
1 polymer ?
#
loop_
_entity_poly.entity_id
_entity_poly.type
_entity_poly.pdbx_seq_one_letter_code
_entity_poly.pdbx_strand_id
1 'polypeptide(L)'
;MERSEIIKQIKMLVEEANTSIKEKHFIIVYENYTKVADLCKQIGDEKNANSYMEAANKFKKRAEVVEHEKELRDAINKALALAKIANENKEYSRVSDIYYSIASKLYDLKDEETAKKFSDAARKFREKAALEEVPKEVKPSVPTEIQESTDVAPIDQFASALKIGVEAKKTEPPPDDESVPFTPPPTMKEPIKIPPASALGEMDVNLDKLDQFLLDLGLKCPSCGKELSEEESATLSKCPNCGNNLV
;
A
#
# COMPACT_ATOMS: atom_id res chain seq x y z
N MET A 1 -38.92 -0.20 28.64
CA MET A 1 -38.38 1.16 28.59
C MET A 1 -39.50 2.08 28.16
N GLU A 2 -39.67 3.26 28.79
CA GLU A 2 -40.70 4.21 28.35
C GLU A 2 -40.38 4.78 26.97
N ARG A 3 -41.42 5.07 26.17
CA ARG A 3 -41.27 5.61 24.81
C ARG A 3 -40.45 6.91 24.77
N SER A 4 -40.60 7.75 25.80
CA SER A 4 -39.83 8.99 26.00
C SER A 4 -38.32 8.73 26.11
N GLU A 5 -37.93 7.70 26.87
CA GLU A 5 -36.54 7.32 27.08
C GLU A 5 -35.92 6.73 25.79
N ILE A 6 -36.70 5.93 25.05
CA ILE A 6 -36.26 5.40 23.74
C ILE A 6 -35.99 6.54 22.75
N ILE A 7 -36.88 7.55 22.68
CA ILE A 7 -36.69 8.72 21.81
C ILE A 7 -35.43 9.50 22.18
N LYS A 8 -35.12 9.62 23.48
CA LYS A 8 -33.90 10.29 23.96
C LYS A 8 -32.64 9.53 23.55
N GLN A 9 -32.64 8.20 23.67
CA GLN A 9 -31.53 7.36 23.23
C GLN A 9 -31.31 7.43 21.72
N ILE A 10 -32.38 7.42 20.92
CA ILE A 10 -32.31 7.60 19.46
C ILE A 10 -31.57 8.90 19.12
N LYS A 11 -31.94 10.03 19.75
CA LYS A 11 -31.29 11.33 19.49
C LYS A 11 -29.81 11.30 19.81
N MET A 12 -29.44 10.76 20.97
CA MET A 12 -28.02 10.64 21.37
C MET A 12 -27.21 9.82 20.37
N LEU A 13 -27.71 8.64 19.98
CA LEU A 13 -27.02 7.77 19.02
C LEU A 13 -26.89 8.41 17.63
N VAL A 14 -27.89 9.18 17.20
CA VAL A 14 -27.83 9.91 15.92
C VAL A 14 -26.80 11.03 15.99
N GLU A 15 -26.71 11.78 17.10
CA GLU A 15 -25.70 12.82 17.30
C GLU A 15 -24.27 12.25 17.32
N GLU A 16 -24.07 11.12 18.01
CA GLU A 16 -22.81 10.40 18.03
C GLU A 16 -22.43 9.92 16.63
N ALA A 17 -23.35 9.25 15.92
CA ALA A 17 -23.13 8.81 14.55
C ALA A 17 -22.76 9.98 13.62
N ASN A 18 -23.43 11.13 13.74
CA ASN A 18 -23.12 12.32 12.94
C ASN A 18 -21.72 12.89 13.23
N THR A 19 -21.24 12.74 14.48
CA THR A 19 -19.87 13.11 14.85
C THR A 19 -18.88 12.13 14.22
N SER A 20 -19.13 10.83 14.34
CA SER A 20 -18.32 9.77 13.72
C SER A 20 -18.27 9.85 12.19
N ILE A 21 -19.33 10.32 11.53
CA ILE A 21 -19.32 10.59 10.07
C ILE A 21 -18.26 11.63 9.72
N LYS A 22 -18.15 12.71 10.50
CA LYS A 22 -17.16 13.78 10.26
C LYS A 22 -15.73 13.28 10.47
N GLU A 23 -15.55 12.41 11.46
CA GLU A 23 -14.28 11.78 11.79
C GLU A 23 -13.95 10.58 10.90
N LYS A 24 -14.86 10.17 10.01
CA LYS A 24 -14.74 9.00 9.13
C LYS A 24 -14.63 7.67 9.89
N HIS A 25 -15.17 7.60 11.10
CA HIS A 25 -15.28 6.38 11.88
C HIS A 25 -16.52 5.57 11.46
N PHE A 26 -16.51 5.04 10.23
CA PHE A 26 -17.71 4.45 9.61
C PHE A 26 -18.26 3.19 10.31
N ILE A 27 -17.42 2.43 11.02
CA ILE A 27 -17.87 1.29 11.85
C ILE A 27 -18.79 1.79 12.97
N ILE A 28 -18.41 2.86 13.67
CA ILE A 28 -19.20 3.45 14.75
C ILE A 28 -20.54 3.96 14.20
N VAL A 29 -20.55 4.56 13.00
CA VAL A 29 -21.78 5.00 12.33
C VAL A 29 -22.70 3.82 12.03
N TYR A 30 -22.15 2.71 11.50
CA TYR A 30 -22.91 1.49 11.24
C TYR A 30 -23.54 0.94 12.52
N GLU A 31 -22.76 0.81 13.60
CA GLU A 31 -23.26 0.30 14.88
C GLU A 31 -24.36 1.18 15.46
N ASN A 32 -24.16 2.50 15.46
CA ASN A 32 -25.13 3.43 16.03
C ASN A 32 -26.41 3.50 15.20
N TYR A 33 -26.34 3.47 13.87
CA TYR A 33 -27.55 3.41 13.04
C TYR A 33 -28.29 2.07 13.12
N THR A 34 -27.57 0.96 13.33
CA THR A 34 -28.19 -0.35 13.60
C THR A 34 -28.97 -0.31 14.91
N LYS A 35 -28.37 0.24 15.98
CA LYS A 35 -29.04 0.43 17.28
C LYS A 35 -30.25 1.36 17.17
N VAL A 36 -30.13 2.47 16.43
CA VAL A 36 -31.26 3.38 16.18
C VAL A 36 -32.40 2.67 15.44
N ALA A 37 -32.08 1.86 14.43
CA ALA A 37 -33.09 1.09 13.70
C ALA A 37 -33.87 0.14 14.62
N ASP A 38 -33.18 -0.54 15.53
CA ASP A 38 -33.82 -1.44 16.50
C ASP A 38 -34.68 -0.68 17.52
N LEU A 39 -34.23 0.50 17.97
CA LEU A 39 -35.03 1.37 18.85
C LEU A 39 -36.28 1.91 18.13
N CYS A 40 -36.19 2.25 16.84
CA CYS A 40 -37.34 2.63 16.02
C CYS A 40 -38.37 1.50 15.90
N LYS A 41 -37.93 0.24 15.74
CA LYS A 41 -38.83 -0.92 15.76
C LYS A 41 -39.56 -1.07 17.09
N GLN A 42 -38.87 -0.86 18.21
CA GLN A 42 -39.46 -0.97 19.55
C GLN A 42 -40.61 0.04 19.79
N ILE A 43 -40.59 1.19 19.12
CA ILE A 43 -41.67 2.20 19.21
C ILE A 43 -42.69 2.13 18.06
N GLY A 44 -42.60 1.09 17.21
CA GLY A 44 -43.51 0.87 16.07
C GLY A 44 -43.25 1.76 14.86
N ASP A 45 -42.07 2.40 14.78
CA ASP A 45 -41.69 3.27 13.66
C ASP A 45 -40.87 2.48 12.61
N GLU A 46 -41.57 1.58 11.91
CA GLU A 46 -40.94 0.70 10.92
C GLU A 46 -40.31 1.47 9.75
N LYS A 47 -40.89 2.61 9.36
CA LYS A 47 -40.37 3.43 8.26
C LYS A 47 -38.98 3.95 8.59
N ASN A 48 -38.81 4.54 9.77
CA ASN A 48 -37.50 5.03 10.19
C ASN A 48 -36.54 3.89 10.48
N ALA A 49 -37.01 2.77 11.05
CA ALA A 49 -36.17 1.59 11.26
C ALA A 49 -35.53 1.10 9.95
N ASN A 50 -36.32 0.97 8.88
CA ASN A 50 -35.83 0.54 7.58
C ASN A 50 -34.84 1.56 6.99
N SER A 51 -35.15 2.86 7.08
CA SER A 51 -34.25 3.92 6.59
C SER A 51 -32.90 3.93 7.30
N TYR A 52 -32.87 3.74 8.63
CA TYR A 52 -31.62 3.69 9.40
C TYR A 52 -30.83 2.42 9.10
N MET A 53 -31.50 1.29 8.89
CA MET A 53 -30.83 0.03 8.50
C MET A 53 -30.20 0.12 7.10
N GLU A 54 -30.90 0.71 6.13
CA GLU A 54 -30.33 0.99 4.80
C GLU A 54 -29.11 1.91 4.88
N ALA A 55 -29.19 2.97 5.70
CA ALA A 55 -28.07 3.87 5.93
C ALA A 55 -26.89 3.14 6.59
N ALA A 56 -27.14 2.33 7.63
CA ALA A 56 -26.14 1.52 8.31
C ALA A 56 -25.39 0.63 7.29
N ASN A 57 -26.10 -0.09 6.44
CA ASN A 57 -25.49 -0.96 5.42
C ASN A 57 -24.60 -0.21 4.42
N LYS A 58 -24.92 1.05 4.08
CA LYS A 58 -24.04 1.89 3.27
C LYS A 58 -22.75 2.24 4.00
N PHE A 59 -22.82 2.52 5.31
CA PHE A 59 -21.64 2.79 6.12
C PHE A 59 -20.81 1.54 6.41
N LYS A 60 -21.43 0.36 6.53
CA LYS A 60 -20.73 -0.92 6.60
C LYS A 60 -19.83 -1.14 5.39
N LYS A 61 -20.38 -1.00 4.18
CA LYS A 61 -19.60 -1.10 2.94
C LYS A 61 -18.44 -0.11 2.89
N ARG A 62 -18.66 1.14 3.35
CA ARG A 62 -17.60 2.14 3.43
C ARG A 62 -16.52 1.80 4.45
N ALA A 63 -16.91 1.22 5.58
CA ALA A 63 -15.96 0.76 6.58
C ALA A 63 -15.07 -0.36 6.02
N GLU A 64 -15.67 -1.35 5.36
CA GLU A 64 -14.97 -2.45 4.69
C GLU A 64 -13.95 -1.93 3.67
N VAL A 65 -14.35 -0.97 2.81
CA VAL A 65 -13.42 -0.35 1.84
C VAL A 65 -12.23 0.34 2.51
N VAL A 66 -12.48 1.10 3.59
CA VAL A 66 -11.39 1.80 4.31
C VAL A 66 -10.46 0.82 5.02
N GLU A 67 -11.00 -0.23 5.61
CA GLU A 67 -10.22 -1.28 6.26
C GLU A 67 -9.35 -2.01 5.23
N HIS A 68 -9.92 -2.43 4.10
CA HIS A 68 -9.16 -3.09 3.05
C HIS A 68 -8.08 -2.19 2.41
N GLU A 69 -8.34 -0.89 2.24
CA GLU A 69 -7.32 0.05 1.77
C GLU A 69 -6.15 0.13 2.77
N LYS A 70 -6.45 0.12 4.07
CA LYS A 70 -5.43 0.14 5.11
C LYS A 70 -4.60 -1.14 5.09
N GLU A 71 -5.24 -2.30 5.08
CA GLU A 71 -4.57 -3.61 5.04
C GLU A 71 -3.67 -3.74 3.81
N LEU A 72 -4.15 -3.28 2.66
CA LEU A 72 -3.38 -3.22 1.42
C LEU A 72 -2.14 -2.32 1.56
N ARG A 73 -2.30 -1.11 2.12
CA ARG A 73 -1.18 -0.19 2.31
C ARG A 73 -0.13 -0.80 3.25
N ASP A 74 -0.58 -1.44 4.32
CA ASP A 74 0.28 -2.12 5.27
C ASP A 74 1.06 -3.27 4.60
N ALA A 75 0.40 -4.06 3.74
CA ALA A 75 1.07 -5.12 2.97
C ALA A 75 2.11 -4.59 1.98
N ILE A 76 1.81 -3.49 1.27
CA ILE A 76 2.78 -2.84 0.38
C ILE A 76 3.99 -2.32 1.18
N ASN A 77 3.76 -1.74 2.36
CA ASN A 77 4.86 -1.27 3.22
C ASN A 77 5.75 -2.43 3.70
N LYS A 78 5.16 -3.57 4.08
CA LYS A 78 5.94 -4.78 4.41
C LYS A 78 6.77 -5.26 3.21
N ALA A 79 6.18 -5.27 2.02
CA ALA A 79 6.88 -5.64 0.79
C ALA A 79 8.06 -4.70 0.50
N LEU A 80 7.89 -3.39 0.69
CA LEU A 80 8.96 -2.41 0.54
C LEU A 80 10.09 -2.59 1.55
N ALA A 81 9.75 -2.88 2.81
CA ALA A 81 10.74 -3.19 3.84
C ALA A 81 11.52 -4.48 3.52
N LEU A 82 10.83 -5.52 3.01
CA LEU A 82 11.48 -6.73 2.53
C LEU A 82 12.42 -6.46 1.34
N ALA A 83 12.01 -5.62 0.39
CA ALA A 83 12.86 -5.21 -0.73
C ALA A 83 14.10 -4.44 -0.26
N LYS A 84 13.97 -3.65 0.80
CA LYS A 84 15.11 -2.95 1.42
C LYS A 84 16.14 -3.93 1.97
N ILE A 85 15.70 -4.91 2.75
CA ILE A 85 16.57 -5.95 3.30
C ILE A 85 17.25 -6.74 2.16
N ALA A 86 16.50 -7.16 1.15
CA ALA A 86 17.04 -7.88 -0.01
C ALA A 86 18.11 -7.05 -0.76
N ASN A 87 17.91 -5.74 -0.92
CA ASN A 87 18.91 -4.90 -1.57
C ASN A 87 20.15 -4.68 -0.71
N GLU A 88 20.01 -4.55 0.61
CA GLU A 88 21.14 -4.51 1.55
C GLU A 88 21.98 -5.79 1.47
N ASN A 89 21.32 -6.94 1.26
CA ASN A 89 21.96 -8.24 1.00
C ASN A 89 22.47 -8.41 -0.44
N LYS A 90 22.27 -7.42 -1.33
CA LYS A 90 22.59 -7.48 -2.77
C LYS A 90 21.84 -8.56 -3.55
N GLU A 91 20.69 -9.01 -3.05
CA GLU A 91 19.80 -9.94 -3.73
C GLU A 91 18.94 -9.20 -4.78
N TYR A 92 19.58 -8.64 -5.81
CA TYR A 92 18.91 -7.76 -6.78
C TYR A 92 17.79 -8.45 -7.59
N SER A 93 17.91 -9.76 -7.85
CA SER A 93 16.83 -10.56 -8.44
C SER A 93 15.59 -10.55 -7.54
N ARG A 94 15.77 -10.74 -6.23
CA ARG A 94 14.68 -10.72 -5.24
C ARG A 94 14.04 -9.33 -5.13
N VAL A 95 14.83 -8.26 -5.17
CA VAL A 95 14.30 -6.88 -5.20
C VAL A 95 13.43 -6.65 -6.45
N SER A 96 13.87 -7.16 -7.60
CA SER A 96 13.11 -7.09 -8.85
C SER A 96 11.74 -7.78 -8.73
N ASP A 97 11.72 -9.01 -8.21
CA ASP A 97 10.50 -9.80 -8.05
C ASP A 97 9.51 -9.14 -7.08
N ILE A 98 10.01 -8.57 -5.97
CA ILE A 98 9.18 -7.84 -5.01
C ILE A 98 8.55 -6.60 -5.66
N TYR A 99 9.33 -5.80 -6.38
CA TYR A 99 8.81 -4.60 -7.05
C TYR A 99 7.83 -4.93 -8.17
N TYR A 100 8.06 -6.01 -8.91
CA TYR A 100 7.11 -6.50 -9.91
C TYR A 100 5.79 -6.94 -9.27
N SER A 101 5.86 -7.62 -8.12
CA SER A 101 4.69 -8.06 -7.37
C SER A 101 3.87 -6.86 -6.86
N ILE A 102 4.52 -5.83 -6.33
CA ILE A 102 3.88 -4.56 -5.94
C ILE A 102 3.21 -3.90 -7.15
N ALA A 103 3.93 -3.81 -8.29
CA ALA A 103 3.40 -3.21 -9.51
C ALA A 103 2.13 -3.91 -10.00
N SER A 104 2.12 -5.25 -10.02
CA SER A 104 0.96 -6.04 -10.42
C SER A 104 -0.25 -5.75 -9.53
N LYS A 105 -0.05 -5.63 -8.21
CA LYS A 105 -1.15 -5.31 -7.29
C LYS A 105 -1.68 -3.89 -7.48
N LEU A 106 -0.82 -2.91 -7.66
CA LEU A 106 -1.24 -1.54 -7.94
C LEU A 106 -2.00 -1.43 -9.27
N TYR A 107 -1.62 -2.22 -10.28
CA TYR A 107 -2.34 -2.29 -11.55
C TYR A 107 -3.76 -2.87 -11.38
N ASP A 108 -3.91 -3.94 -10.59
CA ASP A 108 -5.23 -4.52 -10.26
C ASP A 108 -6.15 -3.49 -9.59
N LEU A 109 -5.56 -2.58 -8.81
CA LEU A 109 -6.22 -1.50 -8.08
C LEU A 109 -6.43 -0.22 -8.91
N LYS A 110 -6.09 -0.26 -10.20
CA LYS A 110 -6.19 0.87 -11.13
C LYS A 110 -5.27 2.05 -10.80
N ASP A 111 -4.22 1.84 -10.00
CA ASP A 111 -3.13 2.80 -9.84
C ASP A 111 -2.02 2.53 -10.87
N GLU A 112 -2.34 2.79 -12.14
CA GLU A 112 -1.46 2.48 -13.27
C GLU A 112 -0.17 3.32 -13.28
N GLU A 113 -0.22 4.57 -12.80
CA GLU A 113 0.95 5.45 -12.75
C GLU A 113 1.98 4.92 -11.75
N THR A 114 1.54 4.55 -10.55
CA THR A 114 2.43 4.01 -9.52
C THR A 114 2.90 2.60 -9.90
N ALA A 115 2.02 1.76 -10.46
CA ALA A 115 2.39 0.44 -10.98
C ALA A 115 3.50 0.52 -12.02
N LYS A 116 3.46 1.52 -12.92
CA LYS A 116 4.51 1.73 -13.92
C LYS A 116 5.85 2.07 -13.29
N LYS A 117 5.88 2.94 -12.28
CA LYS A 117 7.12 3.30 -11.55
C LYS A 117 7.78 2.07 -10.91
N PHE A 118 6.99 1.22 -10.26
CA PHE A 118 7.48 -0.05 -9.70
C PHE A 118 7.95 -1.03 -10.77
N SER A 119 7.22 -1.15 -11.88
CA SER A 119 7.62 -2.01 -13.01
C SER A 119 8.95 -1.58 -13.63
N ASP A 120 9.14 -0.27 -13.85
CA ASP A 120 10.38 0.28 -14.40
C ASP A 120 11.56 0.07 -13.44
N ALA A 121 11.32 0.19 -12.12
CA ALA A 121 12.33 -0.08 -11.10
C ALA A 121 12.68 -1.58 -11.03
N ALA A 122 11.69 -2.46 -11.09
CA ALA A 122 11.91 -3.90 -11.15
C ALA A 122 12.81 -4.28 -12.33
N ARG A 123 12.58 -3.69 -13.52
CA ARG A 123 13.44 -3.89 -14.70
C ARG A 123 14.89 -3.48 -14.44
N LYS A 124 15.12 -2.30 -13.84
CA LYS A 124 16.48 -1.83 -13.52
C LYS A 124 17.21 -2.77 -12.55
N PHE A 125 16.50 -3.30 -11.55
CA PHE A 125 17.08 -4.28 -10.62
C PHE A 125 17.40 -5.62 -11.30
N ARG A 126 16.56 -6.05 -12.25
CA ARG A 126 16.82 -7.24 -13.06
C ARG A 126 18.06 -7.08 -13.95
N GLU A 127 18.21 -5.92 -14.59
CA GLU A 127 19.41 -5.59 -15.36
C GLU A 127 20.65 -5.59 -14.47
N LYS A 128 20.56 -5.02 -13.26
CA LYS A 128 21.64 -5.02 -12.28
C LYS A 128 22.01 -6.44 -11.82
N ALA A 129 21.03 -7.29 -11.53
CA ALA A 129 21.26 -8.68 -11.15
C ALA A 129 22.01 -9.44 -12.27
N ALA A 130 21.59 -9.26 -13.52
CA ALA A 130 22.23 -9.89 -14.67
C ALA A 130 23.70 -9.44 -14.85
N LEU A 131 24.06 -8.22 -14.46
CA LEU A 131 25.44 -7.72 -14.50
C LEU A 131 26.32 -8.28 -13.37
N GLU A 132 25.75 -8.57 -12.20
CA GLU A 132 26.47 -9.15 -11.06
C GLU A 132 26.60 -10.68 -11.13
N GLU A 133 25.71 -11.37 -11.86
CA GLU A 133 25.76 -12.82 -12.09
C GLU A 133 26.79 -13.24 -13.16
N VAL A 134 27.43 -12.29 -13.88
CA VAL A 134 28.51 -12.60 -14.83
C VAL A 134 29.77 -13.02 -14.06
N PRO A 135 30.32 -14.25 -14.27
CA PRO A 135 31.58 -14.66 -13.65
C PRO A 135 32.72 -13.73 -14.06
N LYS A 136 33.46 -13.19 -13.10
CA LYS A 136 34.74 -12.50 -13.33
C LYS A 136 35.84 -13.49 -13.74
N GLU A 137 35.83 -14.01 -14.96
CA GLU A 137 37.02 -14.54 -15.65
C GLU A 137 36.88 -14.20 -17.14
N VAL A 138 37.76 -13.42 -17.76
CA VAL A 138 39.15 -13.76 -18.06
C VAL A 138 40.04 -12.51 -17.95
N LYS A 139 41.20 -12.64 -17.29
CA LYS A 139 42.31 -11.67 -17.36
C LYS A 139 42.85 -11.58 -18.80
N PRO A 140 42.97 -10.39 -19.41
CA PRO A 140 44.07 -10.09 -20.30
C PRO A 140 45.13 -9.26 -19.55
N SER A 141 46.37 -9.67 -19.64
CA SER A 141 47.54 -8.93 -19.16
C SER A 141 47.71 -7.58 -19.88
N VAL A 142 47.30 -6.48 -19.21
CA VAL A 142 47.93 -5.13 -18.97
C VAL A 142 48.87 -4.51 -20.04
N PRO A 143 48.99 -3.16 -20.23
CA PRO A 143 48.36 -1.96 -19.58
C PRO A 143 47.67 -1.00 -20.59
N THR A 144 46.84 0.01 -20.23
CA THR A 144 47.15 1.21 -19.41
C THR A 144 45.85 1.96 -19.07
N GLU A 145 45.81 2.51 -17.84
CA GLU A 145 45.00 3.61 -17.27
C GLU A 145 43.50 3.73 -17.62
N ILE A 146 42.64 3.72 -16.58
CA ILE A 146 41.86 4.89 -16.12
C ILE A 146 41.27 4.54 -14.73
N GLN A 147 41.18 5.58 -13.91
CA GLN A 147 40.98 5.60 -12.46
C GLN A 147 39.64 5.06 -11.98
N GLU A 148 39.66 4.60 -10.72
CA GLU A 148 38.51 4.24 -9.89
C GLU A 148 37.44 5.32 -9.84
N SER A 149 36.17 4.91 -9.84
CA SER A 149 35.16 5.57 -9.01
C SER A 149 34.03 4.61 -8.63
N THR A 150 33.85 4.49 -7.32
CA THR A 150 32.77 3.82 -6.62
C THR A 150 31.48 4.63 -6.72
N ASP A 151 30.31 4.01 -6.82
CA ASP A 151 29.22 4.23 -5.84
C ASP A 151 27.96 3.39 -6.10
N VAL A 152 27.39 2.92 -4.98
CA VAL A 152 26.26 2.00 -4.85
C VAL A 152 24.95 2.80 -4.79
N ALA A 153 23.95 2.41 -5.59
CA ALA A 153 22.63 3.06 -5.64
C ALA A 153 21.78 2.80 -4.37
N PRO A 154 21.21 3.84 -3.71
CA PRO A 154 20.41 3.71 -2.49
C PRO A 154 18.90 3.51 -2.75
N ILE A 155 18.26 2.73 -1.87
CA ILE A 155 16.92 2.11 -1.99
C ILE A 155 15.76 3.05 -1.61
N ASP A 156 16.04 4.18 -0.97
CA ASP A 156 15.01 4.94 -0.23
C ASP A 156 14.06 5.81 -1.08
N GLN A 157 13.81 5.52 -2.37
CA GLN A 157 12.99 6.36 -3.27
C GLN A 157 11.58 5.86 -3.63
N PHE A 158 11.07 4.75 -3.09
CA PHE A 158 9.74 4.23 -3.49
C PHE A 158 8.58 4.54 -2.52
N ALA A 159 8.84 5.24 -1.41
CA ALA A 159 7.81 5.57 -0.42
C ALA A 159 6.91 6.78 -0.78
N SER A 160 7.09 7.39 -1.96
CA SER A 160 6.48 8.68 -2.29
C SER A 160 5.90 8.71 -3.71
N ALA A 161 4.79 8.00 -3.95
CA ALA A 161 3.99 8.19 -5.16
C ALA A 161 2.51 7.92 -4.87
N LEU A 162 1.77 8.98 -4.51
CA LEU A 162 0.31 9.08 -4.65
C LEU A 162 -0.11 10.54 -4.42
N LYS A 163 -0.15 11.34 -5.50
CA LYS A 163 -1.30 12.16 -5.96
C LYS A 163 -0.93 13.19 -7.05
N ILE A 164 -1.87 13.34 -7.98
CA ILE A 164 -1.85 14.00 -9.30
C ILE A 164 -2.64 15.32 -9.30
N GLY A 165 -2.24 16.26 -10.19
CA GLY A 165 -3.11 17.23 -10.91
C GLY A 165 -2.68 18.70 -10.79
N VAL A 166 -2.74 19.63 -11.77
CA VAL A 166 -3.23 19.77 -13.17
C VAL A 166 -2.56 21.10 -13.68
N GLU A 167 -2.01 21.32 -14.90
CA GLU A 167 -2.68 21.85 -16.12
C GLU A 167 -1.72 22.03 -17.34
N ALA A 168 -2.21 21.54 -18.48
CA ALA A 168 -2.12 21.86 -19.92
C ALA A 168 -1.03 22.74 -20.64
N LYS A 169 -0.52 22.14 -21.74
CA LYS A 169 -0.18 22.66 -23.12
C LYS A 169 0.92 23.75 -23.28
N LYS A 170 1.84 23.72 -24.26
CA LYS A 170 1.77 23.33 -25.70
C LYS A 170 3.19 23.30 -26.35
N THR A 171 3.32 22.56 -27.47
CA THR A 171 4.22 22.69 -28.66
C THR A 171 5.72 22.25 -28.65
N GLU A 172 6.04 21.40 -29.64
CA GLU A 172 7.33 20.89 -30.19
C GLU A 172 8.01 21.87 -31.20
N PRO A 173 9.22 21.60 -31.80
CA PRO A 173 10.43 20.83 -31.39
C PRO A 173 11.78 21.60 -31.73
N PRO A 174 12.97 20.96 -31.99
CA PRO A 174 14.24 21.07 -31.23
C PRO A 174 15.34 21.95 -31.93
N PRO A 175 16.56 22.12 -31.36
CA PRO A 175 17.69 21.20 -31.63
C PRO A 175 18.74 21.03 -30.50
N ASP A 176 19.46 19.90 -30.58
CA ASP A 176 20.88 19.60 -30.29
C ASP A 176 21.68 20.25 -29.14
N ASP A 177 22.38 19.35 -28.43
CA ASP A 177 23.72 19.44 -27.82
C ASP A 177 23.96 20.02 -26.41
N GLU A 178 24.82 19.27 -25.70
CA GLU A 178 25.65 19.55 -24.51
C GLU A 178 25.07 20.13 -23.18
N SER A 179 25.55 19.49 -22.09
CA SER A 179 25.60 19.93 -20.67
C SER A 179 24.32 19.80 -19.81
N VAL A 180 24.37 18.89 -18.82
CA VAL A 180 23.43 18.89 -17.68
C VAL A 180 24.16 19.39 -16.43
N PRO A 181 23.75 20.53 -15.85
CA PRO A 181 24.31 21.05 -14.60
C PRO A 181 23.72 20.30 -13.38
N PHE A 182 24.61 19.92 -12.45
CA PHE A 182 24.28 19.30 -11.18
C PHE A 182 23.74 20.36 -10.21
N THR A 183 22.54 20.17 -9.64
CA THR A 183 22.02 20.97 -8.52
C THR A 183 21.96 20.14 -7.24
N PRO A 184 22.37 20.70 -6.08
CA PRO A 184 22.52 19.97 -4.83
C PRO A 184 21.17 19.66 -4.14
N PRO A 185 21.12 18.61 -3.28
CA PRO A 185 19.88 18.12 -2.67
C PRO A 185 19.38 19.03 -1.52
N PRO A 186 18.05 19.21 -1.38
CA PRO A 186 17.46 20.04 -0.34
C PRO A 186 17.42 19.32 1.00
N THR A 187 18.03 19.93 2.01
CA THR A 187 17.85 19.62 3.43
C THR A 187 16.41 19.88 3.86
N MET A 188 15.71 18.91 4.45
CA MET A 188 14.41 19.19 5.08
C MET A 188 14.28 18.62 6.48
N LYS A 189 14.03 19.55 7.40
CA LYS A 189 13.38 19.36 8.70
C LYS A 189 11.90 19.69 8.51
N GLU A 190 11.04 19.04 9.31
CA GLU A 190 9.63 19.34 9.64
C GLU A 190 8.49 18.44 9.08
N PRO A 191 7.38 18.29 9.83
CA PRO A 191 6.44 17.15 9.74
C PRO A 191 5.31 17.32 8.72
N ILE A 192 4.96 16.23 8.03
CA ILE A 192 4.03 16.17 6.88
C ILE A 192 2.54 16.16 7.30
N LYS A 193 1.69 16.89 6.55
CA LYS A 193 0.21 16.94 6.69
C LYS A 193 -0.48 16.13 5.58
N ILE A 194 -1.49 15.32 5.96
CA ILE A 194 -2.17 14.30 5.13
C ILE A 194 -3.39 14.89 4.38
N PRO A 195 -3.62 14.60 3.08
CA PRO A 195 -4.80 15.08 2.35
C PRO A 195 -6.07 14.21 2.57
N PRO A 196 -7.28 14.79 2.49
CA PRO A 196 -8.52 14.11 2.86
C PRO A 196 -8.94 13.00 1.86
N ALA A 197 -9.55 11.94 2.42
CA ALA A 197 -10.02 10.70 1.77
C ALA A 197 -11.02 10.81 0.59
N SER A 198 -11.22 11.98 -0.02
CA SER A 198 -12.23 12.18 -1.07
C SER A 198 -11.70 11.99 -2.50
N ALA A 199 -10.47 11.50 -2.68
CA ALA A 199 -9.79 11.40 -3.97
C ALA A 199 -9.53 9.95 -4.46
N LEU A 200 -10.19 8.98 -3.84
CA LEU A 200 -10.06 7.56 -4.19
C LEU A 200 -11.36 7.12 -4.85
N GLY A 201 -11.27 6.68 -6.11
CA GLY A 201 -12.35 5.95 -6.76
C GLY A 201 -12.70 4.69 -5.95
N GLU A 202 -13.83 4.07 -6.26
CA GLU A 202 -14.24 2.80 -5.65
C GLU A 202 -13.16 1.74 -5.92
N MET A 203 -12.23 1.56 -4.97
CA MET A 203 -11.22 0.52 -5.01
C MET A 203 -11.88 -0.79 -4.59
N ASP A 204 -11.99 -1.73 -5.53
CA ASP A 204 -12.50 -3.08 -5.29
C ASP A 204 -11.34 -3.94 -4.73
N VAL A 205 -11.04 -3.75 -3.45
CA VAL A 205 -9.97 -4.47 -2.76
C VAL A 205 -10.49 -5.83 -2.32
N ASN A 206 -9.97 -6.89 -2.93
CA ASN A 206 -10.33 -8.27 -2.59
C ASN A 206 -9.31 -8.87 -1.61
N LEU A 207 -9.76 -9.22 -0.40
CA LEU A 207 -8.94 -9.79 0.67
C LEU A 207 -8.17 -11.06 0.27
N ASP A 208 -8.78 -11.95 -0.52
CA ASP A 208 -8.12 -13.19 -0.95
C ASP A 208 -6.90 -12.89 -1.82
N LYS A 209 -6.95 -11.81 -2.61
CA LYS A 209 -5.81 -11.35 -3.42
C LYS A 209 -4.70 -10.73 -2.57
N LEU A 210 -5.03 -10.18 -1.40
CA LEU A 210 -4.06 -9.65 -0.45
C LEU A 210 -3.33 -10.76 0.29
N ASP A 211 -4.06 -11.80 0.70
CA ASP A 211 -3.47 -12.99 1.30
C ASP A 211 -2.51 -13.70 0.34
N GLN A 212 -2.91 -13.83 -0.94
CA GLN A 212 -2.03 -14.37 -1.96
C GLN A 212 -0.77 -13.51 -2.16
N PHE A 213 -0.90 -12.18 -2.10
CA PHE A 213 0.25 -11.27 -2.22
C PHE A 213 1.28 -11.50 -1.11
N LEU A 214 0.83 -11.65 0.14
CA LEU A 214 1.73 -11.92 1.26
C LEU A 214 2.36 -13.31 1.17
N LEU A 215 1.63 -14.30 0.64
CA LEU A 215 2.17 -15.65 0.37
C LEU A 215 3.26 -15.61 -0.71
N ASP A 216 3.02 -14.92 -1.82
CA ASP A 216 3.96 -14.79 -2.93
C ASP A 216 5.27 -14.10 -2.50
N LEU A 217 5.19 -13.19 -1.53
CA LEU A 217 6.34 -12.50 -0.93
C LEU A 217 7.01 -13.29 0.21
N GLY A 218 6.49 -14.47 0.58
CA GLY A 218 6.98 -15.23 1.74
C GLY A 218 6.77 -14.50 3.08
N LEU A 219 5.89 -13.51 3.13
CA LEU A 219 5.49 -12.78 4.35
C LEU A 219 4.37 -13.50 5.11
N LYS A 220 3.81 -14.57 4.54
CA LYS A 220 2.83 -15.44 5.18
C LYS A 220 3.19 -16.90 4.90
N CYS A 221 3.05 -17.75 5.92
CA CYS A 221 3.31 -19.18 5.77
C CYS A 221 2.16 -19.87 5.02
N PRO A 222 2.41 -20.62 3.94
CA PRO A 222 1.36 -21.29 3.17
C PRO A 222 0.67 -22.44 3.93
N SER A 223 1.31 -22.99 4.97
CA SER A 223 0.78 -24.14 5.71
C SER A 223 -0.02 -23.78 6.94
N CYS A 224 0.40 -22.77 7.70
CA CYS A 224 -0.26 -22.40 8.95
C CYS A 224 -0.81 -20.96 8.96
N GLY A 225 -0.63 -20.21 7.87
CA GLY A 225 -1.13 -18.85 7.74
C GLY A 225 -0.44 -17.83 8.64
N LYS A 226 0.62 -18.21 9.37
CA LYS A 226 1.37 -17.28 10.22
C LYS A 226 2.03 -16.20 9.34
N GLU A 227 1.75 -14.94 9.65
CA GLU A 227 2.52 -13.81 9.12
C GLU A 227 3.91 -13.75 9.74
N LEU A 228 4.89 -13.43 8.91
CA LEU A 228 6.29 -13.32 9.24
C LEU A 228 6.71 -11.86 9.21
N SER A 229 7.70 -11.50 10.04
CA SER A 229 8.37 -10.23 9.87
C SER A 229 9.19 -10.22 8.57
N GLU A 230 9.55 -9.03 8.12
CA GLU A 230 10.36 -8.84 6.91
C GLU A 230 11.75 -9.47 7.07
N GLU A 231 12.30 -9.43 8.28
CA GLU A 231 13.55 -10.10 8.65
C GLU A 231 13.42 -11.63 8.63
N GLU A 232 12.32 -12.17 9.17
CA GLU A 232 12.02 -13.60 9.15
C GLU A 232 11.84 -14.11 7.72
N SER A 233 11.10 -13.37 6.89
CA SER A 233 10.91 -13.70 5.46
C SER A 233 12.22 -13.62 4.66
N ALA A 234 13.09 -12.67 4.97
CA ALA A 234 14.39 -12.56 4.31
C ALA A 234 15.34 -13.72 4.63
N THR A 235 15.31 -14.24 5.87
CA THR A 235 16.36 -15.12 6.39
C THR A 235 15.93 -16.57 6.62
N LEU A 236 14.64 -16.84 6.86
CA LEU A 236 14.17 -18.17 7.21
C LEU A 236 13.70 -18.94 5.98
N SER A 237 14.28 -20.14 5.78
CA SER A 237 13.77 -21.11 4.81
C SER A 237 12.59 -21.94 5.34
N LYS A 238 12.35 -21.91 6.66
CA LYS A 238 11.29 -22.69 7.34
C LYS A 238 10.49 -21.84 8.30
N CYS A 239 9.21 -22.13 8.38
CA CYS A 239 8.27 -21.44 9.24
C CYS A 239 8.64 -21.68 10.71
N PRO A 240 8.83 -20.64 11.52
CA PRO A 240 9.15 -20.79 12.94
C PRO A 240 7.98 -21.38 13.75
N ASN A 241 6.77 -21.38 13.20
CA ASN A 241 5.58 -21.92 13.87
C ASN A 241 5.29 -23.39 13.52
N CYS A 242 5.46 -23.79 12.26
CA CYS A 242 5.09 -25.14 11.81
C CYS A 242 6.23 -25.95 11.17
N GLY A 243 7.41 -25.36 10.99
CA GLY A 243 8.59 -26.05 10.42
C GLY A 243 8.53 -26.31 8.91
N ASN A 244 7.42 -25.98 8.23
CA ASN A 244 7.27 -26.13 6.78
C ASN A 244 8.05 -25.05 6.02
N ASN A 245 8.40 -25.33 4.76
CA ASN A 245 9.18 -24.40 3.94
C ASN A 245 8.39 -23.12 3.61
N LEU A 246 9.09 -21.99 3.54
CA LEU A 246 8.54 -20.64 3.38
C LEU A 246 8.65 -20.08 1.95
N VAL A 247 8.42 -20.94 0.95
CA VAL A 247 8.75 -20.78 -0.49
C VAL A 247 10.07 -21.46 -0.83
#